data_AF-A0AAD9JH84-F1
#
_entry.id   AF-A0AAD9JH84-F1
#
_cell.length_a   1.000
_cell.length_b   1.000
_cell.length_c   1.000
_cell.angle_alpha   90.00
_cell.angle_beta   90.00
_cell.angle_gamma   90.00
#
_symmetry.space_group_name_H-M   'P 1'
#
loop_
_entity.id
_entity.type
_entity.pdbx_description
1 polymer ?
#
loop_
_entity_poly.entity_id
_entity_poly.type
_entity_poly.pdbx_seq_one_letter_code
_entity_poly.pdbx_strand_id
1 'polypeptide(L)'
;MATKTVTMGTATIGPSNWRNNTLRGIKLSQNVVHRSDKSADMGKSVDPLPNLRETLAELGNNEAHGHFRVTRSVVFQLRENLIDTNEEVKSLTRAKEALDKAIENTRKDIKLNQDSENIRLSRPQREKDHDGADDLLKAERLHLQNMKRMLESQKKLVHQQLHTLDHARKRLSNVISERSRVLDLICHALPGGSVSALTSRTNPWTRRSQMSASADFDHSYGAMDSGADPLGAFTPEAESAMEDAKEARLRSATLRREVADLVNQVNKMQNVTKESVNGGLIGKIGESAELKQHLDVTAAENRHAINRAHRWFDQTEKAWGYSRGPVDASDIMAREKLDRPIIKTFQRHPGTGLPEAQDIVKGGDGLLQSLQSTSRNIGLLKLAQLKLRDNIRDKKSAIDIDSNIVRMRRRKANHRWVMGQAY
;
A
#
# COMPACT_ATOMS: atom_id res chain seq x y z
N MET A 1 42.13 -28.79 -84.17
CA MET A 1 41.90 -30.04 -84.92
C MET A 1 42.55 -29.92 -86.29
N ALA A 2 43.27 -30.95 -86.73
CA ALA A 2 44.00 -30.95 -87.99
C ALA A 2 43.04 -30.81 -89.18
N THR A 3 43.23 -29.76 -90.00
CA THR A 3 42.59 -29.64 -91.31
C THR A 3 43.05 -30.79 -92.19
N LYS A 4 42.20 -31.81 -92.40
CA LYS A 4 42.43 -32.83 -93.42
C LYS A 4 42.49 -32.14 -94.78
N THR A 5 43.69 -31.93 -95.29
CA THR A 5 43.94 -31.58 -96.68
C THR A 5 43.55 -32.77 -97.54
N VAL A 6 42.47 -32.61 -98.32
CA VAL A 6 42.05 -33.62 -99.30
C VAL A 6 43.09 -33.64 -100.41
N THR A 7 43.90 -34.69 -100.46
CA THR A 7 44.84 -34.97 -101.55
C THR A 7 44.04 -35.41 -102.78
N MET A 8 43.90 -34.51 -103.77
CA MET A 8 43.15 -34.80 -105.00
C MET A 8 44.09 -35.44 -106.03
N GLY A 9 43.71 -36.61 -106.56
CA GLY A 9 44.41 -37.30 -107.65
C GLY A 9 44.54 -36.44 -108.91
N THR A 10 45.66 -36.59 -109.62
CA THR A 10 46.14 -35.71 -110.70
C THR A 10 45.56 -35.98 -112.10
N ALA A 11 44.63 -36.93 -112.27
CA ALA A 11 44.00 -37.19 -113.57
C ALA A 11 42.76 -36.32 -113.77
N THR A 12 42.82 -35.35 -114.69
CA THR A 12 41.71 -34.40 -114.97
C THR A 12 41.16 -34.64 -116.38
N ILE A 13 40.01 -35.32 -116.48
CA ILE A 13 39.36 -35.68 -117.77
C ILE A 13 38.24 -34.70 -118.17
N GLY A 14 37.76 -33.83 -117.27
CA GLY A 14 36.67 -32.87 -117.54
C GLY A 14 37.11 -31.40 -117.71
N PRO A 15 36.26 -30.52 -118.27
CA PRO A 15 36.59 -29.10 -118.51
C PRO A 15 36.96 -28.37 -117.21
N SER A 16 38.08 -27.63 -117.26
CA SER A 16 38.70 -26.95 -116.10
C SER A 16 37.76 -25.97 -115.39
N ASN A 17 36.85 -25.32 -116.13
CA ASN A 17 35.83 -24.43 -115.57
C ASN A 17 34.88 -25.16 -114.62
N TRP A 18 34.52 -26.41 -114.91
CA TRP A 18 33.64 -27.20 -114.05
C TRP A 18 34.34 -27.62 -112.77
N ARG A 19 35.58 -28.13 -112.87
CA ARG A 19 36.42 -28.46 -111.70
C ARG A 19 36.64 -27.23 -110.80
N ASN A 20 36.94 -26.08 -111.38
CA ASN A 20 37.18 -24.84 -110.63
C ASN A 20 35.90 -24.32 -109.97
N ASN A 21 34.74 -24.41 -110.62
CA ASN A 21 33.45 -24.09 -109.98
C ASN A 21 33.10 -25.07 -108.85
N THR A 22 33.32 -26.37 -109.04
CA THR A 22 33.10 -27.38 -108.00
C THR A 22 34.05 -27.16 -106.81
N LEU A 23 35.32 -26.85 -107.05
CA LEU A 23 36.28 -26.52 -105.98
C LEU A 23 35.94 -25.20 -105.26
N ARG A 24 35.43 -24.18 -105.97
CA ARG A 24 34.90 -22.96 -105.35
C ARG A 24 33.67 -23.25 -104.50
N GLY A 25 32.75 -24.10 -104.99
CA GLY A 25 31.59 -24.57 -104.25
C GLY A 25 31.97 -25.35 -102.99
N ILE A 26 32.96 -26.24 -103.08
CA ILE A 26 33.50 -26.98 -101.93
C ILE A 26 34.13 -26.02 -100.91
N LYS A 27 34.96 -25.06 -101.35
CA LYS A 27 35.57 -24.06 -100.45
C LYS A 27 34.52 -23.15 -99.80
N LEU A 28 33.49 -22.76 -100.53
CA LEU A 28 32.38 -21.97 -99.99
C LEU A 28 31.61 -22.78 -98.94
N SER A 29 31.28 -24.04 -99.24
CA SER A 29 30.63 -24.95 -98.30
C SER A 29 31.47 -25.17 -97.03
N GLN A 30 32.77 -25.40 -97.17
CA GLN A 30 33.69 -25.54 -96.02
C GLN A 30 33.74 -24.26 -95.17
N ASN A 31 33.74 -23.07 -95.79
CA ASN A 31 33.69 -21.80 -95.06
C ASN A 31 32.35 -21.59 -94.35
N VAL A 32 31.23 -22.01 -94.96
CA VAL A 32 29.89 -21.93 -94.35
C VAL A 32 29.79 -22.89 -93.16
N VAL A 33 30.26 -24.13 -93.30
CA VAL A 33 30.33 -25.10 -92.19
C VAL A 33 31.19 -24.55 -91.06
N HIS A 34 32.38 -24.01 -91.37
CA HIS A 34 33.26 -23.46 -90.33
C HIS A 34 32.66 -22.23 -89.62
N ARG A 35 31.94 -21.35 -90.35
CA ARG A 35 31.19 -20.25 -89.74
C ARG A 35 30.01 -20.74 -88.90
N SER A 36 29.30 -21.76 -89.36
CA SER A 36 28.17 -22.37 -88.64
C SER A 36 28.64 -23.04 -87.36
N ASP A 37 29.71 -23.84 -87.41
CA ASP A 37 30.29 -24.51 -86.24
C ASP A 37 30.81 -23.48 -85.24
N LYS A 38 31.52 -22.45 -85.72
CA LYS A 38 31.97 -21.33 -84.86
C LYS A 38 30.79 -20.58 -84.23
N SER A 39 29.68 -20.40 -84.95
CA SER A 39 28.46 -19.79 -84.42
C SER A 39 27.74 -20.69 -83.43
N ALA A 40 27.73 -22.01 -83.65
CA ALA A 40 27.11 -22.99 -82.77
C ALA A 40 27.92 -23.19 -81.48
N ASP A 41 29.25 -23.18 -81.55
CA ASP A 41 30.11 -23.22 -80.37
C ASP A 41 30.03 -21.92 -79.56
N MET A 42 29.91 -20.77 -80.22
CA MET A 42 29.57 -19.50 -79.56
C MET A 42 28.19 -19.58 -78.89
N GLY A 43 27.17 -20.12 -79.58
CA GLY A 43 25.84 -20.35 -78.99
C GLY A 43 25.91 -21.22 -77.74
N LYS A 44 26.57 -22.38 -77.81
CA LYS A 44 26.78 -23.27 -76.64
C LYS A 44 27.50 -22.61 -75.47
N SER A 45 28.36 -21.61 -75.70
CA SER A 45 29.06 -20.87 -74.64
C SER A 45 28.22 -19.79 -73.97
N VAL A 46 27.16 -19.32 -74.64
CA VAL A 46 26.29 -18.23 -74.17
C VAL A 46 24.92 -18.75 -73.72
N ASP A 47 24.47 -19.86 -74.28
CA ASP A 47 23.18 -20.46 -73.99
C ASP A 47 23.15 -20.97 -72.54
N PRO A 48 22.11 -20.62 -71.76
CA PRO A 48 21.97 -21.11 -70.41
C PRO A 48 21.78 -22.63 -70.41
N LEU A 49 22.36 -23.28 -69.39
CA LEU A 49 22.18 -24.73 -69.21
C LEU A 49 20.69 -25.06 -69.07
N PRO A 50 20.21 -26.23 -69.57
CA PRO A 50 18.80 -26.63 -69.46
C PRO A 50 18.24 -26.64 -68.03
N ASN A 51 19.11 -26.84 -67.04
CA ASN A 51 18.78 -26.85 -65.61
C ASN A 51 18.89 -25.48 -64.92
N LEU A 52 19.21 -24.38 -65.64
CA LEU A 52 19.37 -23.05 -65.04
C LEU A 52 18.15 -22.63 -64.21
N ARG A 53 16.95 -22.94 -64.72
CA ARG A 53 15.71 -22.63 -63.99
C ARG A 53 15.60 -23.39 -62.68
N GLU A 54 15.98 -24.67 -62.66
CA GLU A 54 15.91 -25.52 -61.48
C GLU A 54 16.95 -25.09 -60.45
N THR A 55 18.19 -24.82 -60.87
CA THR A 55 19.26 -24.37 -59.97
C THR A 55 18.98 -22.99 -59.39
N LEU A 56 18.47 -22.05 -60.18
CA LEU A 56 18.05 -20.73 -59.67
C LEU A 56 16.84 -20.83 -58.74
N ALA A 57 15.88 -21.70 -59.04
CA ALA A 57 14.73 -21.93 -58.17
C ALA A 57 15.17 -22.57 -56.84
N GLU A 58 16.10 -23.52 -56.85
CA GLU A 58 16.66 -24.14 -55.66
C GLU A 58 17.43 -23.14 -54.79
N LEU A 59 18.27 -22.30 -55.41
CA LEU A 59 18.97 -21.21 -54.72
C LEU A 59 17.99 -20.23 -54.06
N GLY A 60 16.96 -19.78 -54.80
CA GLY A 60 15.95 -18.86 -54.28
C GLY A 60 15.11 -19.49 -53.16
N ASN A 61 14.75 -20.78 -53.29
CA ASN A 61 14.05 -21.51 -52.24
C ASN A 61 14.90 -21.65 -50.98
N ASN A 62 16.20 -21.94 -51.12
CA ASN A 62 17.12 -22.05 -49.99
C ASN A 62 17.27 -20.72 -49.24
N GLU A 63 17.37 -19.61 -49.97
CA GLU A 63 17.43 -18.26 -49.38
C GLU A 63 16.12 -17.90 -48.66
N ALA A 64 14.98 -18.16 -49.29
CA ALA A 64 13.67 -17.95 -48.67
C ALA A 64 13.49 -18.80 -47.40
N HIS A 65 13.83 -20.09 -47.45
CA HIS A 65 13.78 -20.97 -46.27
C HIS A 65 14.72 -20.51 -45.15
N GLY A 66 15.92 -20.04 -45.49
CA GLY A 66 16.84 -19.42 -44.54
C GLY A 66 16.20 -18.22 -43.83
N HIS A 67 15.67 -17.28 -44.62
CA HIS A 67 14.98 -16.10 -44.09
C HIS A 67 13.78 -16.46 -43.20
N PHE A 68 12.96 -17.43 -43.60
CA PHE A 68 11.80 -17.87 -42.80
C PHE A 68 12.19 -18.52 -41.48
N ARG A 69 13.27 -19.32 -41.44
CA ARG A 69 13.77 -19.92 -40.20
C ARG A 69 14.20 -18.84 -39.21
N VAL A 70 14.98 -17.86 -39.67
CA VAL A 70 15.44 -16.75 -38.82
C VAL A 70 14.26 -15.89 -38.36
N THR A 71 13.34 -15.53 -39.26
CA THR A 71 12.13 -14.74 -38.93
C THR A 71 11.26 -15.46 -37.90
N ARG A 72 11.13 -16.79 -37.98
CA ARG A 72 10.40 -17.59 -36.99
C ARG A 72 11.07 -17.55 -35.61
N SER A 73 12.41 -17.58 -35.56
CA SER A 73 13.16 -17.40 -34.31
C SER A 73 12.90 -16.02 -33.69
N VAL A 74 12.95 -14.94 -34.49
CA VAL A 74 12.66 -13.58 -34.03
C VAL A 74 11.22 -13.44 -33.51
N VAL A 75 10.23 -13.98 -34.24
CA VAL A 75 8.82 -13.97 -33.79
C VAL A 75 8.66 -14.74 -32.48
N PHE A 76 9.37 -15.86 -32.30
CA PHE A 76 9.36 -16.60 -31.05
C PHE A 76 9.90 -15.74 -29.88
N GLN A 77 11.07 -15.11 -30.04
CA GLN A 77 11.65 -14.22 -29.03
C GLN A 77 10.75 -13.04 -28.69
N LEU A 78 10.12 -12.41 -29.69
CA LEU A 78 9.16 -11.32 -29.47
C LEU A 78 7.93 -11.79 -28.68
N ARG A 79 7.43 -13.01 -28.95
CA ARG A 79 6.32 -13.60 -28.21
C ARG A 79 6.68 -13.90 -26.75
N GLU A 80 7.88 -14.40 -26.48
CA GLU A 80 8.36 -14.57 -25.10
C GLU A 80 8.41 -13.22 -24.36
N ASN A 81 8.99 -12.18 -24.97
CA ASN A 81 9.01 -10.84 -24.40
C ASN A 81 7.60 -10.28 -24.15
N LEU A 82 6.64 -10.57 -25.02
CA LEU A 82 5.24 -10.17 -24.85
C LEU A 82 4.57 -10.90 -23.67
N ILE A 83 4.84 -12.20 -23.50
CA ILE A 83 4.35 -13.00 -22.37
C ILE A 83 4.88 -12.41 -21.06
N ASP A 84 6.19 -12.21 -20.96
CA ASP A 84 6.81 -11.65 -19.76
C ASP A 84 6.27 -10.24 -19.44
N THR A 85 6.04 -9.42 -20.45
CA THR A 85 5.47 -8.08 -20.28
C THR A 85 4.04 -8.16 -19.72
N ASN A 86 3.24 -9.11 -20.20
CA ASN A 86 1.90 -9.36 -19.66
C ASN A 86 1.93 -9.87 -18.21
N GLU A 87 2.88 -10.73 -17.86
CA GLU A 87 3.07 -11.18 -16.46
C GLU A 87 3.47 -10.03 -15.54
N GLU A 88 4.32 -9.12 -16.02
CA GLU A 88 4.72 -7.94 -15.27
C GLU A 88 3.57 -6.95 -15.10
N VAL A 89 2.74 -6.73 -16.13
CA VAL A 89 1.49 -5.94 -16.03
C VAL A 89 0.55 -6.52 -14.96
N LYS A 90 0.35 -7.84 -14.94
CA LYS A 90 -0.46 -8.50 -13.90
C LYS A 90 0.14 -8.28 -12.51
N SER A 91 1.46 -8.42 -12.38
CA SER A 91 2.17 -8.24 -11.12
C SER A 91 2.09 -6.81 -10.58
N LEU A 92 2.27 -5.81 -11.45
CA LEU A 92 2.15 -4.40 -11.09
C LEU A 92 0.70 -4.00 -10.77
N THR A 93 -0.28 -4.62 -11.44
CA THR A 93 -1.71 -4.43 -11.13
C THR A 93 -2.04 -4.91 -9.72
N ARG A 94 -1.52 -6.07 -9.29
CA ARG A 94 -1.67 -6.54 -7.90
C ARG A 94 -1.02 -5.58 -6.89
N ALA A 95 0.13 -5.00 -7.23
CA ALA A 95 0.78 -4.00 -6.39
C ALA A 95 -0.07 -2.72 -6.26
N LYS A 96 -0.72 -2.28 -7.36
CA LYS A 96 -1.70 -1.18 -7.33
C LYS A 96 -2.89 -1.49 -6.42
N GLU A 97 -3.45 -2.69 -6.49
CA GLU A 97 -4.56 -3.11 -5.62
C GLU A 97 -4.15 -3.11 -4.14
N ALA A 98 -2.92 -3.53 -3.83
CA ALA A 98 -2.36 -3.45 -2.48
C ALA A 98 -2.24 -1.99 -1.98
N LEU A 99 -1.79 -1.06 -2.84
CA LEU A 99 -1.78 0.37 -2.54
C LEU A 99 -3.19 0.92 -2.29
N ASP A 100 -4.16 0.57 -3.16
CA ASP A 100 -5.54 1.01 -3.02
C ASP A 100 -6.15 0.56 -1.70
N LYS A 101 -5.90 -0.70 -1.31
CA LYS A 101 -6.29 -1.23 0.00
C LYS A 101 -5.61 -0.48 1.16
N ALA A 102 -4.32 -0.19 1.06
CA ALA A 102 -3.58 0.55 2.09
C ALA A 102 -4.08 2.00 2.24
N ILE A 103 -4.40 2.67 1.13
CA ILE A 103 -4.99 4.01 1.12
C ILE A 103 -6.36 3.97 1.81
N GLU A 104 -7.20 2.99 1.47
CA GLU A 104 -8.53 2.84 2.06
C GLU A 104 -8.47 2.57 3.56
N ASN A 105 -7.57 1.70 4.01
CA ASN A 105 -7.32 1.47 5.44
C ASN A 105 -6.86 2.76 6.15
N THR A 106 -5.97 3.53 5.53
CA THR A 106 -5.51 4.82 6.06
C THR A 106 -6.66 5.83 6.16
N ARG A 107 -7.55 5.90 5.16
CA ARG A 107 -8.74 6.78 5.18
C ARG A 107 -9.70 6.40 6.30
N LYS A 108 -9.94 5.11 6.50
CA LYS A 108 -10.72 4.58 7.62
C LYS A 108 -10.12 4.97 8.97
N ASP A 109 -8.79 4.88 9.11
CA ASP A 109 -8.10 5.31 10.33
C ASP A 109 -8.21 6.81 10.59
N ILE A 110 -8.11 7.65 9.54
CA ILE A 110 -8.33 9.10 9.66
C ILE A 110 -9.75 9.38 10.18
N LYS A 111 -10.75 8.70 9.60
CA LYS A 111 -12.14 8.86 10.05
C LYS A 111 -12.33 8.36 11.47
N LEU A 112 -11.71 7.25 11.85
CA LEU A 112 -11.73 6.72 13.21
C LEU A 112 -11.15 7.72 14.22
N ASN A 113 -10.04 8.35 13.86
CA ASN A 113 -9.40 9.39 14.66
C ASN A 113 -10.31 10.63 14.79
N GLN A 114 -10.91 11.11 13.70
CA GLN A 114 -11.90 12.20 13.73
C GLN A 114 -13.11 11.86 14.61
N ASP A 115 -13.66 10.64 14.49
CA ASP A 115 -14.77 10.18 15.32
C ASP A 115 -14.36 10.16 16.80
N SER A 116 -13.11 9.79 17.11
CA SER A 116 -12.57 9.80 18.48
C SER A 116 -12.47 11.23 19.03
N GLU A 117 -11.95 12.17 18.24
CA GLU A 117 -11.89 13.60 18.59
C GLU A 117 -13.29 14.18 18.82
N ASN A 118 -14.24 13.89 17.92
CA ASN A 118 -15.63 14.33 18.04
C ASN A 118 -16.33 13.79 19.29
N ILE A 119 -16.10 12.51 19.64
CA ILE A 119 -16.66 11.94 20.86
C ILE A 119 -16.05 12.62 22.10
N ARG A 120 -14.75 12.97 22.11
CA ARG A 120 -14.14 13.72 23.23
C ARG A 120 -14.70 15.13 23.40
N LEU A 121 -15.20 15.76 22.34
CA LEU A 121 -15.87 17.06 22.45
C LEU A 121 -17.18 17.01 23.25
N SER A 122 -17.76 15.81 23.43
CA SER A 122 -18.95 15.60 24.27
C SER A 122 -18.66 15.51 25.77
N ARG A 123 -17.38 15.62 26.19
CA ARG A 123 -17.00 15.67 27.60
C ARG A 123 -17.66 16.86 28.32
N PRO A 124 -17.96 16.73 29.64
CA PRO A 124 -18.41 17.86 30.44
C PRO A 124 -17.45 19.04 30.36
N GLN A 125 -17.97 20.27 30.46
CA GLN A 125 -17.19 21.50 30.24
C GLN A 125 -15.91 21.59 31.07
N ARG A 126 -15.91 21.05 32.30
CA ARG A 126 -14.77 21.07 33.24
C ARG A 126 -13.69 20.03 32.93
N GLU A 127 -13.99 19.07 32.06
CA GLU A 127 -13.08 18.01 31.59
C GLU A 127 -12.72 18.20 30.10
N LYS A 128 -13.09 19.34 29.51
CA LYS A 128 -12.91 19.63 28.09
C LYS A 128 -11.56 20.26 27.77
N ASP A 129 -10.80 20.65 28.80
CA ASP A 129 -9.49 21.26 28.64
C ASP A 129 -8.54 20.32 27.87
N HIS A 130 -7.66 20.93 27.08
CA HIS A 130 -6.71 20.20 26.24
C HIS A 130 -5.75 19.40 27.10
N ASP A 131 -5.62 18.11 26.82
CA ASP A 131 -4.73 17.19 27.54
C ASP A 131 -3.78 16.41 26.60
N GLY A 132 -2.88 15.62 27.18
CA GLY A 132 -1.89 14.84 26.40
C GLY A 132 -2.51 13.78 25.48
N ALA A 133 -3.74 13.30 25.75
CA ALA A 133 -4.42 12.40 24.83
C ALA A 133 -4.95 13.14 23.60
N ASP A 134 -5.28 14.44 23.72
CA ASP A 134 -5.59 15.29 22.57
C ASP A 134 -4.35 15.54 21.69
N ASP A 135 -3.17 15.67 22.28
CA ASP A 135 -1.90 15.76 21.53
C ASP A 135 -1.60 14.47 20.77
N LEU A 136 -1.80 13.31 21.40
CA LEU A 136 -1.64 12.01 20.74
C LEU A 136 -2.62 11.82 19.58
N LEU A 137 -3.88 12.25 19.74
CA LEU A 137 -4.87 12.20 18.66
C LEU A 137 -4.49 13.13 17.49
N LYS A 138 -4.02 14.35 17.78
CA LYS A 138 -3.52 15.28 16.75
C LYS A 138 -2.30 14.74 16.01
N ALA A 139 -1.35 14.15 16.74
CA ALA A 139 -0.15 13.54 16.17
C ALA A 139 -0.51 12.35 15.25
N GLU A 140 -1.41 11.46 15.70
CA GLU A 140 -1.92 10.36 14.89
C GLU A 140 -2.57 10.86 13.59
N ARG A 141 -3.41 11.90 13.68
CA ARG A 141 -4.06 12.50 12.51
C ARG A 141 -3.02 13.00 11.49
N LEU A 142 -1.98 13.69 11.96
CA LEU A 142 -0.91 14.20 11.11
C LEU A 142 -0.12 13.06 10.44
N HIS A 143 0.24 12.02 11.20
CA HIS A 143 0.94 10.85 10.68
C HIS A 143 0.11 10.12 9.61
N LEU A 144 -1.19 9.92 9.85
CA LEU A 144 -2.10 9.30 8.89
C LEU A 144 -2.24 10.13 7.60
N GLN A 145 -2.30 11.47 7.71
CA GLN A 145 -2.33 12.35 6.54
C GLN A 145 -1.03 12.30 5.73
N ASN A 146 0.13 12.22 6.40
CA ASN A 146 1.42 12.05 5.73
C ASN A 146 1.49 10.69 5.00
N MET A 147 1.10 9.60 5.67
CA MET A 147 1.07 8.26 5.08
C MET A 147 0.12 8.20 3.87
N LYS A 148 -1.06 8.82 3.95
CA LYS A 148 -2.00 8.92 2.82
C LYS A 148 -1.34 9.60 1.62
N ARG A 149 -0.67 10.74 1.83
CA ARG A 149 0.01 11.48 0.75
C ARG A 149 1.13 10.65 0.10
N MET A 150 1.93 9.94 0.90
CA MET A 150 2.99 9.06 0.39
C MET A 150 2.41 7.94 -0.48
N LEU A 151 1.36 7.26 -0.02
CA LEU A 151 0.69 6.19 -0.79
C LEU A 151 0.04 6.72 -2.08
N GLU A 152 -0.62 7.88 -2.03
CA GLU A 152 -1.24 8.50 -3.21
C GLU A 152 -0.20 8.94 -4.24
N SER A 153 0.98 9.40 -3.80
CA SER A 153 2.12 9.69 -4.67
C SER A 153 2.63 8.42 -5.36
N GLN A 154 2.86 7.34 -4.60
CA GLN A 154 3.35 6.08 -5.16
C GLN A 154 2.33 5.47 -6.14
N LYS A 155 1.03 5.59 -5.86
CA LYS A 155 -0.04 5.16 -6.76
C LYS A 155 0.02 5.86 -8.13
N LYS A 156 0.36 7.15 -8.18
CA LYS A 156 0.51 7.89 -9.44
C LYS A 156 1.67 7.32 -10.27
N LEU A 157 2.80 7.03 -9.63
CA LEU A 157 3.96 6.40 -10.29
C LEU A 157 3.61 5.02 -10.86
N VAL A 158 2.91 4.19 -10.08
CA VAL A 158 2.43 2.87 -10.52
C VAL A 158 1.47 3.00 -11.71
N HIS A 159 0.58 3.99 -11.71
CA HIS A 159 -0.35 4.22 -12.81
C HIS A 159 0.38 4.63 -14.09
N GLN A 160 1.37 5.53 -13.99
CA GLN A 160 2.22 5.93 -15.11
C GLN A 160 3.00 4.73 -15.67
N GLN A 161 3.58 3.90 -14.80
CA GLN A 161 4.34 2.73 -15.25
C GLN A 161 3.47 1.66 -15.92
N LEU A 162 2.22 1.47 -15.47
CA LEU A 162 1.25 0.62 -16.15
C LEU A 162 0.95 1.11 -17.57
N HIS A 163 0.88 2.42 -17.79
CA HIS A 163 0.71 3.00 -19.14
C HIS A 163 1.93 2.72 -20.02
N THR A 164 3.14 2.88 -19.48
CA THR A 164 4.39 2.54 -20.20
C THR A 164 4.44 1.07 -20.60
N LEU A 165 4.06 0.15 -19.70
CA LEU A 165 3.99 -1.28 -20.01
C LEU A 165 2.92 -1.60 -21.05
N ASP A 166 1.74 -0.96 -21.02
CA ASP A 166 0.71 -1.16 -22.04
C ASP A 166 1.16 -0.66 -23.42
N HIS A 167 1.89 0.45 -23.47
CA HIS A 167 2.51 0.95 -24.69
C HIS A 167 3.53 -0.05 -25.26
N ALA A 168 4.46 -0.55 -24.43
CA ALA A 168 5.43 -1.56 -24.83
C ALA A 168 4.75 -2.85 -25.32
N ARG A 169 3.69 -3.30 -24.64
CA ARG A 169 2.87 -4.45 -25.03
C ARG A 169 2.24 -4.28 -26.41
N LYS A 170 1.65 -3.11 -26.68
CA LYS A 170 1.05 -2.78 -27.99
C LYS A 170 2.11 -2.73 -29.09
N ARG A 171 3.26 -2.12 -28.81
CA ARG A 171 4.40 -2.06 -29.74
C ARG A 171 4.89 -3.47 -30.11
N LEU A 172 5.14 -4.32 -29.11
CA LEU A 172 5.51 -5.74 -29.34
C LEU A 172 4.47 -6.47 -30.17
N SER A 173 3.17 -6.29 -29.88
CA SER A 173 2.09 -6.93 -30.65
C SER A 173 2.09 -6.49 -32.13
N ASN A 174 2.37 -5.22 -32.40
CA ASN A 174 2.45 -4.69 -33.76
C ASN A 174 3.63 -5.30 -34.51
N VAL A 175 4.83 -5.32 -33.91
CA VAL A 175 6.04 -5.93 -34.51
C VAL A 175 5.83 -7.43 -34.76
N ILE A 176 5.24 -8.15 -33.80
CA ILE A 176 4.90 -9.57 -33.98
C ILE A 176 3.96 -9.74 -35.18
N SER A 177 2.94 -8.90 -35.31
CA SER A 177 1.98 -8.99 -36.43
C SER A 177 2.65 -8.72 -37.78
N GLU A 178 3.54 -7.74 -37.85
CA GLU A 178 4.30 -7.41 -39.05
C GLU A 178 5.22 -8.57 -39.45
N ARG A 179 6.03 -9.08 -38.51
CA ARG A 179 6.99 -10.17 -38.78
C ARG A 179 6.28 -11.49 -39.09
N SER A 180 5.11 -11.73 -38.51
CA SER A 180 4.32 -12.95 -38.77
C SER A 180 3.79 -13.00 -40.21
N ARG A 181 3.52 -11.84 -40.86
CA ARG A 181 3.04 -11.81 -42.26
C ARG A 181 3.97 -12.50 -43.25
N VAL A 182 5.28 -12.41 -43.01
CA VAL A 182 6.31 -13.05 -43.85
C VAL A 182 6.24 -14.58 -43.75
N LEU A 183 5.64 -15.09 -42.68
CA LEU A 183 5.51 -16.53 -42.42
C LEU A 183 4.15 -17.10 -42.86
N ASP A 184 3.21 -16.27 -43.36
CA ASP A 184 1.80 -16.66 -43.64
C ASP A 184 1.66 -17.72 -44.75
N LEU A 185 2.65 -17.88 -45.64
CA LEU A 185 2.65 -18.89 -46.71
C LEU A 185 3.15 -20.27 -46.25
N ILE A 186 3.80 -20.35 -45.10
CA ILE A 186 4.27 -21.62 -44.54
C ILE A 186 3.34 -21.98 -43.39
N CYS A 187 2.45 -22.94 -43.66
CA CYS A 187 1.61 -23.60 -42.66
C CYS A 187 2.41 -23.82 -41.38
N HIS A 188 1.76 -23.54 -40.24
CA HIS A 188 2.26 -23.74 -38.88
C HIS A 188 2.59 -25.23 -38.55
N ALA A 189 3.45 -25.87 -39.32
CA ALA A 189 4.14 -27.07 -38.91
C ALA A 189 5.32 -26.62 -38.06
N LEU A 190 5.06 -26.49 -36.75
CA LEU A 190 6.08 -26.85 -35.78
C LEU A 190 6.62 -28.24 -36.20
N PRO A 191 7.94 -28.48 -36.25
CA PRO A 191 8.44 -29.77 -35.82
C PRO A 191 8.06 -29.84 -34.35
N GLY A 192 6.89 -30.42 -34.08
CA GLY A 192 6.56 -30.93 -32.76
C GLY A 192 7.58 -32.00 -32.45
N GLY A 193 8.70 -31.60 -31.83
CA GLY A 193 9.50 -32.48 -31.02
C GLY A 193 8.63 -32.96 -29.87
N SER A 194 7.91 -34.05 -30.11
CA SER A 194 7.27 -34.94 -29.15
C SER A 194 6.26 -34.31 -28.18
N VAL A 195 5.03 -34.10 -28.66
CA VAL A 195 3.84 -34.05 -27.78
C VAL A 195 2.78 -35.01 -28.33
N SER A 196 3.12 -36.30 -28.44
CA SER A 196 2.15 -37.42 -28.43
C SER A 196 2.87 -38.77 -28.50
N ALA A 197 3.61 -39.11 -27.44
CA ALA A 197 3.78 -40.51 -27.05
C ALA A 197 3.82 -40.55 -25.53
N LEU A 198 2.91 -41.34 -24.95
CA LEU A 198 2.65 -41.54 -23.52
C LEU A 198 1.76 -40.50 -22.82
N THR A 199 0.48 -40.51 -23.22
CA THR A 199 -0.56 -40.69 -22.19
C THR A 199 -0.41 -42.07 -21.56
N SER A 200 0.33 -42.16 -20.46
CA SER A 200 0.19 -43.24 -19.48
C SER A 200 0.61 -42.73 -18.10
N ARG A 201 -0.44 -42.47 -17.32
CA ARG A 201 -0.59 -42.48 -15.86
C ARG A 201 0.67 -42.77 -15.01
N THR A 202 0.73 -41.99 -13.91
CA THR A 202 1.28 -42.22 -12.56
C THR A 202 2.59 -41.51 -12.19
N ASN A 203 2.46 -40.49 -11.33
CA ASN A 203 3.41 -40.20 -10.23
C ASN A 203 3.14 -41.22 -9.09
N PRO A 204 4.05 -41.49 -8.10
CA PRO A 204 5.04 -40.54 -7.55
C PRO A 204 6.41 -41.13 -7.06
N TRP A 205 7.37 -40.22 -6.86
CA TRP A 205 8.53 -40.30 -5.95
C TRP A 205 9.76 -41.16 -6.32
N THR A 206 10.93 -40.58 -5.99
CA THR A 206 12.30 -41.11 -6.02
C THR A 206 12.96 -41.36 -7.38
N ARG A 207 13.88 -40.46 -7.76
CA ARG A 207 15.33 -40.73 -7.63
C ARG A 207 16.17 -39.54 -8.13
N ARG A 208 16.94 -39.03 -7.18
CA ARG A 208 18.23 -38.39 -7.39
C ARG A 208 19.21 -39.47 -7.88
N SER A 209 19.81 -39.29 -9.05
CA SER A 209 21.24 -39.48 -9.31
C SER A 209 21.53 -39.47 -10.81
N GLN A 210 22.47 -38.58 -11.15
CA GLN A 210 23.47 -38.71 -12.21
C GLN A 210 23.31 -39.89 -13.17
N MET A 211 23.09 -39.58 -14.44
CA MET A 211 23.91 -40.12 -15.51
C MET A 211 24.26 -38.99 -16.48
N SER A 212 25.56 -38.76 -16.58
CA SER A 212 26.23 -38.04 -17.65
C SER A 212 25.86 -38.64 -19.00
N ALA A 213 25.08 -37.90 -19.79
CA ALA A 213 25.04 -38.04 -21.22
C ALA A 213 25.47 -36.70 -21.80
N SER A 214 26.77 -36.61 -22.02
CA SER A 214 27.39 -35.76 -23.04
C SER A 214 26.65 -35.96 -24.35
N ALA A 215 25.63 -35.13 -24.57
CA ALA A 215 25.11 -34.83 -25.88
C ALA A 215 25.58 -33.40 -26.15
N ASP A 216 26.72 -33.31 -26.82
CA ASP A 216 27.17 -32.13 -27.53
C ASP A 216 26.04 -31.71 -28.48
N PHE A 217 25.14 -30.86 -27.98
CA PHE A 217 24.26 -30.07 -28.82
C PHE A 217 25.11 -28.91 -29.32
N ASP A 218 25.96 -29.26 -30.28
CA ASP A 218 26.84 -28.35 -31.00
C ASP A 218 26.05 -27.09 -31.36
N HIS A 219 26.48 -25.99 -30.74
CA HIS A 219 26.01 -24.63 -30.95
C HIS A 219 26.44 -24.18 -32.36
N SER A 220 25.83 -24.78 -33.38
CA SER A 220 25.91 -24.37 -34.77
C SER A 220 24.61 -23.65 -35.19
N TYR A 221 24.14 -22.75 -34.32
CA TYR A 221 23.40 -21.59 -34.78
C TYR A 221 24.41 -20.45 -34.76
N GLY A 222 24.88 -20.11 -35.96
CA GLY A 222 25.81 -19.01 -36.16
C GLY A 222 25.42 -17.83 -35.29
N ALA A 223 26.40 -17.33 -34.56
CA ALA A 223 26.31 -16.08 -33.83
C ALA A 223 25.54 -15.07 -34.67
N MET A 224 24.45 -14.55 -34.11
CA MET A 224 23.86 -13.29 -34.55
C MET A 224 24.86 -12.17 -34.24
N ASP A 225 25.95 -12.14 -35.00
CA ASP A 225 27.03 -11.14 -34.95
C ASP A 225 26.86 -10.07 -36.05
N SER A 226 25.63 -9.94 -36.57
CA SER A 226 25.24 -8.84 -37.45
C SER A 226 24.17 -8.05 -36.73
N GLY A 227 24.48 -6.80 -36.38
CA GLY A 227 23.52 -5.86 -35.82
C GLY A 227 22.28 -5.74 -36.70
N ALA A 228 21.20 -5.19 -36.13
CA ALA A 228 19.92 -5.04 -36.80
C ALA A 228 20.03 -4.63 -38.27
N ASP A 229 19.56 -5.51 -39.15
CA ASP A 229 19.53 -5.29 -40.59
C ASP A 229 18.15 -4.70 -40.96
N PRO A 230 18.08 -3.48 -41.52
CA PRO A 230 16.81 -2.88 -41.91
C PRO A 230 16.01 -3.69 -42.94
N LEU A 231 16.66 -4.57 -43.71
CA LEU A 231 16.01 -5.46 -44.68
C LEU A 231 16.00 -6.93 -44.26
N GLY A 232 16.66 -7.27 -43.15
CA GLY A 232 16.82 -8.64 -42.67
C GLY A 232 15.67 -9.12 -41.79
N ALA A 233 15.77 -10.39 -41.36
CA ALA A 233 14.80 -11.02 -40.47
C ALA A 233 14.76 -10.40 -39.06
N PHE A 234 15.88 -9.83 -38.60
CA PHE A 234 16.00 -9.10 -37.35
C PHE A 234 16.17 -7.61 -37.62
N THR A 235 15.05 -6.89 -37.56
CA THR A 235 15.01 -5.44 -37.85
C THR A 235 15.30 -4.58 -36.62
N PRO A 236 15.77 -3.34 -36.81
CA PRO A 236 16.04 -2.41 -35.72
C PRO A 236 14.78 -2.10 -34.88
N GLU A 237 13.60 -2.13 -35.49
CA GLU A 237 12.33 -1.97 -34.79
C GLU A 237 12.03 -3.14 -33.83
N ALA A 238 12.44 -4.36 -34.17
CA ALA A 238 12.25 -5.53 -33.31
C ALA A 238 13.21 -5.50 -32.12
N GLU A 239 14.47 -5.10 -32.36
CA GLU A 239 15.45 -4.87 -31.31
C GLU A 239 14.98 -3.77 -30.34
N SER A 240 14.62 -2.60 -30.86
CA SER A 240 14.13 -1.47 -30.06
C SER A 240 12.87 -1.82 -29.27
N ALA A 241 11.90 -2.54 -29.87
CA ALA A 241 10.70 -2.96 -29.15
C ALA A 241 10.98 -3.95 -28.02
N MET A 242 11.97 -4.85 -28.19
CA MET A 242 12.41 -5.77 -27.13
C MET A 242 13.16 -5.05 -26.02
N GLU A 243 14.03 -4.09 -26.36
CA GLU A 243 14.77 -3.30 -25.39
C GLU A 243 13.84 -2.41 -24.55
N ASP A 244 12.92 -1.68 -25.19
CA ASP A 244 11.89 -0.88 -24.52
C ASP A 244 11.07 -1.71 -23.53
N ALA A 245 10.64 -2.91 -23.95
CA ALA A 245 9.88 -3.80 -23.09
C ALA A 245 10.71 -4.33 -21.92
N LYS A 246 11.99 -4.65 -22.14
CA LYS A 246 12.92 -5.07 -21.09
C LYS A 246 13.14 -3.96 -20.07
N GLU A 247 13.37 -2.72 -20.53
CA GLU A 247 13.54 -1.58 -19.64
C GLU A 247 12.26 -1.27 -18.84
N ALA A 248 11.10 -1.29 -19.49
CA ALA A 248 9.82 -1.08 -18.84
C ALA A 248 9.55 -2.15 -17.76
N ARG A 249 9.91 -3.41 -18.02
CA ARG A 249 9.83 -4.50 -17.03
C ARG A 249 10.77 -4.27 -15.85
N LEU A 250 12.01 -3.86 -16.11
CA LEU A 250 13.00 -3.58 -15.05
C LEU A 250 12.51 -2.45 -14.11
N ARG A 251 12.04 -1.34 -14.68
CA ARG A 251 11.46 -0.20 -13.92
C ARG A 251 10.21 -0.61 -13.15
N SER A 252 9.38 -1.50 -13.71
CA SER A 252 8.23 -2.04 -13.00
C SER A 252 8.63 -2.93 -11.81
N ALA A 253 9.64 -3.79 -11.99
CA ALA A 253 10.12 -4.66 -10.93
C ALA A 253 10.72 -3.88 -9.76
N THR A 254 11.46 -2.79 -10.00
CA THR A 254 11.94 -1.89 -8.94
C THR A 254 10.78 -1.23 -8.21
N LEU A 255 9.82 -0.67 -8.98
CA LEU A 255 8.65 0.00 -8.41
C LEU A 255 7.80 -0.93 -7.55
N ARG A 256 7.64 -2.21 -7.92
CA ARG A 256 6.93 -3.20 -7.10
C ARG A 256 7.61 -3.45 -5.75
N ARG A 257 8.95 -3.46 -5.69
CA ARG A 257 9.68 -3.59 -4.42
C ARG A 257 9.45 -2.38 -3.53
N GLU A 258 9.59 -1.17 -4.10
CA GLU A 258 9.31 0.08 -3.38
C GLU A 258 7.87 0.13 -2.83
N VAL A 259 6.89 -0.32 -3.62
CA VAL A 259 5.50 -0.41 -3.18
C VAL A 259 5.35 -1.38 -2.02
N ALA A 260 5.95 -2.57 -2.09
CA ALA A 260 5.90 -3.54 -1.02
C ALA A 260 6.52 -3.00 0.28
N ASP A 261 7.67 -2.35 0.18
CA ASP A 261 8.37 -1.75 1.32
C ASP A 261 7.56 -0.61 1.93
N LEU A 262 7.01 0.28 1.10
CA LEU A 262 6.16 1.38 1.55
C LEU A 262 4.90 0.89 2.25
N VAL A 263 4.21 -0.12 1.69
CA VAL A 263 3.01 -0.70 2.32
C VAL A 263 3.36 -1.35 3.66
N ASN A 264 4.47 -2.07 3.75
CA ASN A 264 4.94 -2.67 5.00
C ASN A 264 5.29 -1.61 6.05
N GLN A 265 5.99 -0.55 5.65
CA GLN A 265 6.33 0.56 6.52
C GLN A 265 5.07 1.28 7.04
N VAL A 266 4.10 1.55 6.17
CA VAL A 266 2.83 2.18 6.55
C VAL A 266 2.07 1.31 7.54
N ASN A 267 1.96 0.00 7.28
CA ASN A 267 1.27 -0.92 8.21
C ASN A 267 1.95 -0.95 9.58
N LYS A 268 3.28 -0.97 9.63
CA LYS A 268 4.04 -0.93 10.89
C LYS A 268 3.81 0.38 11.63
N MET A 269 3.92 1.51 10.94
CA MET A 269 3.71 2.83 11.54
C MET A 269 2.28 3.01 12.03
N GLN A 270 1.28 2.55 11.27
CA GLN A 270 -0.12 2.57 11.70
C GLN A 270 -0.34 1.80 13.00
N ASN A 271 0.24 0.60 13.14
CA ASN A 271 0.09 -0.19 14.35
C ASN A 271 0.74 0.50 15.56
N VAL A 272 1.97 1.01 15.41
CA VAL A 272 2.67 1.72 16.48
C VAL A 272 1.91 2.97 16.91
N THR A 273 1.44 3.78 15.96
CA THR A 273 0.66 4.99 16.27
C THR A 273 -0.65 4.64 16.97
N LYS A 274 -1.37 3.60 16.50
CA LYS A 274 -2.61 3.13 17.15
C LYS A 274 -2.38 2.66 18.58
N GLU A 275 -1.33 1.88 18.80
CA GLU A 275 -0.95 1.39 20.13
C GLU A 275 -0.60 2.54 21.06
N SER A 276 0.15 3.54 20.58
CA SER A 276 0.49 4.74 21.35
C SER A 276 -0.75 5.53 21.77
N VAL A 277 -1.68 5.82 20.85
CA VAL A 277 -2.90 6.57 21.20
C VAL A 277 -3.82 5.76 22.11
N ASN A 278 -4.00 4.46 21.84
CA ASN A 278 -4.83 3.60 22.69
C ASN A 278 -4.23 3.48 24.10
N GLY A 279 -2.90 3.36 24.21
CA GLY A 279 -2.19 3.39 25.49
C GLY A 279 -2.39 4.70 26.22
N GLY A 280 -2.26 5.84 25.53
CA GLY A 280 -2.50 7.16 26.10
C GLY A 280 -3.93 7.37 26.58
N LEU A 281 -4.94 6.93 25.81
CA LEU A 281 -6.34 6.97 26.23
C LEU A 281 -6.60 6.08 27.47
N ILE A 282 -6.03 4.88 27.51
CA ILE A 282 -6.14 3.99 28.67
C ILE A 282 -5.46 4.59 29.90
N GLY A 283 -4.28 5.19 29.74
CA GLY A 283 -3.59 5.93 30.80
C GLY A 283 -4.47 7.06 31.35
N LYS A 284 -5.07 7.86 30.46
CA LYS A 284 -5.95 8.96 30.86
C LYS A 284 -7.22 8.49 31.59
N ILE A 285 -7.79 7.37 31.17
CA ILE A 285 -8.90 6.72 31.87
C ILE A 285 -8.47 6.29 33.27
N GLY A 286 -7.28 5.69 33.41
CA GLY A 286 -6.69 5.30 34.69
C GLY A 286 -6.54 6.48 35.65
N GLU A 287 -5.88 7.54 35.21
CA GLU A 287 -5.71 8.78 35.99
C GLU A 287 -7.07 9.37 36.42
N SER A 288 -8.05 9.41 35.52
CA SER A 288 -9.37 9.95 35.82
C SER A 288 -10.13 9.07 36.82
N ALA A 289 -9.96 7.75 36.75
CA ALA A 289 -10.53 6.80 37.70
C ALA A 289 -9.91 6.93 39.09
N GLU A 290 -8.59 7.08 39.19
CA GLU A 290 -7.88 7.32 40.45
C GLU A 290 -8.33 8.64 41.10
N LEU A 291 -8.38 9.73 40.33
CA LEU A 291 -8.87 11.02 40.82
C LEU A 291 -10.31 10.95 41.31
N LYS A 292 -11.17 10.20 40.61
CA LYS A 292 -12.55 9.97 41.06
C LYS A 292 -12.57 9.21 42.39
N GLN A 293 -11.76 8.17 42.57
CA GLN A 293 -11.69 7.44 43.84
C GLN A 293 -11.27 8.36 44.98
N HIS A 294 -10.27 9.23 44.77
CA HIS A 294 -9.90 10.24 45.77
C HIS A 294 -11.05 11.19 46.09
N LEU A 295 -11.78 11.67 45.07
CA LEU A 295 -12.96 12.52 45.27
C LEU A 295 -14.07 11.81 46.05
N ASP A 296 -14.31 10.52 45.80
CA ASP A 296 -15.30 9.71 46.53
C ASP A 296 -14.92 9.61 48.02
N VAL A 297 -13.64 9.38 48.34
CA VAL A 297 -13.12 9.36 49.72
C VAL A 297 -13.28 10.72 50.38
N THR A 298 -12.84 11.81 49.74
CA THR A 298 -12.98 13.17 50.28
C THR A 298 -14.44 13.58 50.45
N ALA A 299 -15.34 13.14 49.56
CA ALA A 299 -16.78 13.37 49.71
C ALA A 299 -17.36 12.65 50.94
N ALA A 300 -16.88 11.43 51.24
CA ALA A 300 -17.26 10.70 52.45
C ALA A 300 -16.72 11.39 53.71
N GLU A 301 -15.45 11.80 53.73
CA GLU A 301 -14.85 12.56 54.83
C GLU A 301 -15.60 13.88 55.09
N ASN A 302 -15.95 14.61 54.03
CA ASN A 302 -16.73 15.83 54.14
C ASN A 302 -18.14 15.55 54.73
N ARG A 303 -18.79 14.46 54.33
CA ARG A 303 -20.07 14.03 54.93
C ARG A 303 -19.90 13.72 56.42
N HIS A 304 -18.83 13.04 56.80
CA HIS A 304 -18.52 12.78 58.21
C HIS A 304 -18.23 14.07 58.99
N ALA A 305 -17.52 15.03 58.39
CA ALA A 305 -17.26 16.34 58.98
C ALA A 305 -18.55 17.12 59.23
N ILE A 306 -19.49 17.13 58.26
CA ILE A 306 -20.82 17.74 58.41
C ILE A 306 -21.56 17.11 59.60
N ASN A 307 -21.60 15.77 59.68
CA ASN A 307 -22.29 15.07 60.77
C ASN A 307 -21.63 15.31 62.13
N ARG A 308 -20.30 15.44 62.19
CA ARG A 308 -19.61 15.84 63.41
C ARG A 308 -19.97 17.27 63.79
N ALA A 309 -19.90 18.22 62.85
CA ALA A 309 -20.21 19.62 63.08
C ALA A 309 -21.66 19.81 63.55
N HIS A 310 -22.63 19.05 63.03
CA HIS A 310 -24.01 19.04 63.54
C HIS A 310 -24.08 18.57 64.99
N ARG A 311 -23.41 17.46 65.35
CA ARG A 311 -23.39 17.01 66.76
C ARG A 311 -22.77 18.04 67.70
N TRP A 312 -21.68 18.68 67.28
CA TRP A 312 -21.06 19.76 68.05
C TRP A 312 -21.98 20.98 68.18
N PHE A 313 -22.67 21.34 67.10
CA PHE A 313 -23.66 22.41 67.11
C PHE A 313 -24.78 22.13 68.12
N ASP A 314 -25.39 20.94 68.07
CA ASP A 314 -26.48 20.54 68.97
C ASP A 314 -26.04 20.50 70.45
N GLN A 315 -24.79 20.06 70.70
CA GLN A 315 -24.21 20.04 72.06
C GLN A 315 -23.95 21.46 72.57
N THR A 316 -23.37 22.33 71.75
CA THR A 316 -23.11 23.73 72.08
C THR A 316 -24.42 24.50 72.27
N GLU A 317 -25.45 24.22 71.47
CA GLU A 317 -26.79 24.81 71.60
C GLU A 317 -27.43 24.42 72.94
N LYS A 318 -27.36 23.15 73.32
CA LYS A 318 -27.83 22.70 74.66
C LYS A 318 -27.06 23.37 75.79
N ALA A 319 -25.73 23.44 75.69
CA ALA A 319 -24.89 24.09 76.70
C ALA A 319 -25.20 25.60 76.82
N TRP A 320 -25.46 26.26 75.69
CA TRP A 320 -25.88 27.66 75.65
C TRP A 320 -27.28 27.85 76.26
N GLY A 321 -28.20 26.90 76.04
CA GLY A 321 -29.49 26.87 76.72
C GLY A 321 -29.34 26.76 78.24
N TYR A 322 -28.44 25.88 78.73
CA TYR A 322 -28.18 25.73 80.16
C TYR A 322 -27.57 26.99 80.79
N SER A 323 -26.70 27.73 80.09
CA SER A 323 -26.11 28.97 80.62
C SER A 323 -27.12 30.12 80.72
N ARG A 324 -28.13 30.15 79.85
CA ARG A 324 -29.25 31.12 79.95
C ARG A 324 -30.22 30.81 81.08
N GLY A 325 -30.25 29.58 81.61
CA GLY A 325 -31.22 29.09 82.61
C GLY A 325 -32.67 29.04 82.09
N PRO A 326 -33.66 28.62 82.92
CA PRO A 326 -35.00 28.26 82.45
C PRO A 326 -35.73 29.44 81.80
N VAL A 327 -36.14 29.27 80.54
CA VAL A 327 -36.91 30.30 79.81
C VAL A 327 -38.40 29.99 79.84
N ASP A 328 -38.77 28.71 79.94
CA ASP A 328 -40.15 28.22 80.04
C ASP A 328 -40.30 27.27 81.24
N ALA A 329 -41.54 27.08 81.72
CA ALA A 329 -41.85 26.20 82.86
C ALA A 329 -41.51 24.72 82.61
N SER A 330 -41.29 24.33 81.34
CA SER A 330 -40.81 23.01 80.95
C SER A 330 -39.31 22.78 81.22
N ASP A 331 -38.52 23.82 81.47
CA ASP A 331 -37.06 23.73 81.71
C ASP A 331 -36.71 23.47 83.19
N ILE A 332 -37.46 22.58 83.86
CA ILE A 332 -37.34 22.31 85.31
C ILE A 332 -35.92 21.82 85.69
N MET A 333 -35.19 21.24 84.73
CA MET A 333 -33.82 20.74 84.93
C MET A 333 -32.73 21.80 84.75
N ALA A 334 -33.07 23.02 84.32
CA ALA A 334 -32.11 24.11 84.15
C ALA A 334 -31.88 24.86 85.47
N ARG A 335 -30.62 25.15 85.80
CA ARG A 335 -30.27 25.93 87.02
C ARG A 335 -30.82 27.35 86.93
N GLU A 336 -31.20 27.93 88.07
CA GLU A 336 -31.72 29.30 88.14
C GLU A 336 -30.80 30.32 87.46
N LYS A 337 -31.38 31.27 86.73
CA LYS A 337 -30.60 32.34 86.12
C LYS A 337 -29.92 33.21 87.17
N LEU A 338 -28.67 33.59 86.92
CA LEU A 338 -27.96 34.55 87.77
C LEU A 338 -28.30 36.02 87.46
N ASP A 339 -29.19 36.29 86.50
CA ASP A 339 -29.72 37.63 86.18
C ASP A 339 -31.13 37.88 86.75
N ARG A 340 -31.58 37.01 87.67
CA ARG A 340 -32.86 37.16 88.38
C ARG A 340 -32.93 38.49 89.12
N PRO A 341 -34.15 39.05 89.32
CA PRO A 341 -34.32 40.35 89.98
C PRO A 341 -33.54 40.50 91.27
N ILE A 342 -33.51 39.46 92.14
CA ILE A 342 -32.77 39.48 93.42
C ILE A 342 -31.25 39.69 93.28
N ILE A 343 -30.60 39.11 92.26
CA ILE A 343 -29.17 39.34 92.00
C ILE A 343 -28.96 40.74 91.40
N LYS A 344 -29.87 41.18 90.52
CA LYS A 344 -29.85 42.55 89.98
C LYS A 344 -30.03 43.60 91.09
N THR A 345 -30.83 43.34 92.13
CA THR A 345 -30.94 44.23 93.30
C THR A 345 -29.69 44.18 94.16
N PHE A 346 -29.10 43.00 94.36
CA PHE A 346 -27.85 42.82 95.12
C PHE A 346 -26.67 43.55 94.48
N GLN A 347 -26.55 43.52 93.15
CA GLN A 347 -25.51 44.21 92.38
C GLN A 347 -25.67 45.74 92.30
N ARG A 348 -26.78 46.32 92.81
CA ARG A 348 -26.96 47.78 92.89
C ARG A 348 -26.12 48.43 94.00
N HIS A 349 -25.64 47.64 94.97
CA HIS A 349 -24.79 48.15 96.04
C HIS A 349 -23.33 48.30 95.55
N PRO A 350 -22.63 49.39 95.89
CA PRO A 350 -21.21 49.53 95.58
C PRO A 350 -20.41 48.45 96.33
N GLY A 351 -19.62 47.66 95.60
CA GLY A 351 -18.75 46.61 96.17
C GLY A 351 -19.33 45.18 96.17
N THR A 352 -20.56 44.96 95.72
CA THR A 352 -21.23 43.64 95.67
C THR A 352 -21.29 43.05 94.24
N GLY A 353 -20.16 43.12 93.52
CA GLY A 353 -20.03 42.45 92.23
C GLY A 353 -19.89 40.94 92.39
N LEU A 354 -20.77 40.16 91.77
CA LEU A 354 -20.60 38.70 91.68
C LEU A 354 -19.78 38.39 90.41
N PRO A 355 -18.48 38.04 90.53
CA PRO A 355 -17.66 37.69 89.37
C PRO A 355 -18.22 36.47 88.63
N GLU A 356 -18.85 35.53 89.34
CA GLU A 356 -19.43 34.31 88.78
C GLU A 356 -20.56 34.62 87.76
N ALA A 357 -21.35 35.66 88.03
CA ALA A 357 -22.41 36.10 87.12
C ALA A 357 -21.84 36.70 85.83
N GLN A 358 -20.73 37.45 85.92
CA GLN A 358 -20.05 38.00 84.74
C GLN A 358 -19.39 36.89 83.91
N ASP A 359 -18.80 35.89 84.56
CA ASP A 359 -18.15 34.76 83.87
C ASP A 359 -19.16 33.86 83.16
N ILE A 360 -20.36 33.69 83.71
CA ILE A 360 -21.45 32.95 83.04
C ILE A 360 -21.98 33.71 81.81
N VAL A 361 -22.11 35.04 81.88
CA VAL A 361 -22.49 35.87 80.72
C VAL A 361 -21.43 35.78 79.63
N LYS A 362 -20.14 35.95 79.98
CA LYS A 362 -19.02 35.79 79.04
C LYS A 362 -18.97 34.38 78.43
N GLY A 363 -19.22 33.35 79.23
CA GLY A 363 -19.32 31.96 78.76
C GLY A 363 -20.48 31.74 77.80
N GLY A 364 -21.65 32.34 78.09
CA GLY A 364 -22.82 32.33 77.20
C GLY A 364 -22.56 33.02 75.86
N ASP A 365 -21.92 34.20 75.88
CA ASP A 365 -21.54 34.92 74.66
C ASP A 365 -20.52 34.14 73.82
N GLY A 366 -19.53 33.51 74.47
CA GLY A 366 -18.56 32.63 73.82
C GLY A 366 -19.21 31.40 73.17
N LEU A 367 -20.21 30.80 73.82
CA LEU A 367 -21.00 29.69 73.26
C LEU A 367 -21.83 30.14 72.06
N LEU A 368 -22.46 31.32 72.12
CA LEU A 368 -23.20 31.89 70.99
C LEU A 368 -22.29 32.15 69.78
N GLN A 369 -21.10 32.70 70.01
CA GLN A 369 -20.10 32.91 68.96
C GLN A 369 -19.65 31.57 68.35
N SER A 370 -19.42 30.55 69.18
CA SER A 370 -19.08 29.20 68.73
C SER A 370 -20.20 28.57 67.88
N LEU A 371 -21.45 28.79 68.24
CA LEU A 371 -22.64 28.30 67.53
C LEU A 371 -22.76 28.98 66.15
N GLN A 372 -22.57 30.30 66.08
CA GLN A 372 -22.52 31.04 64.81
C GLN A 372 -21.37 30.60 63.91
N SER A 373 -20.18 30.39 64.49
CA SER A 373 -19.01 29.89 63.77
C SER A 373 -19.25 28.47 63.21
N THR A 374 -19.80 27.58 64.03
CA THR A 374 -20.11 26.20 63.63
C THR A 374 -21.19 26.15 62.55
N SER A 375 -22.22 26.99 62.64
CA SER A 375 -23.24 27.13 61.59
C SER A 375 -22.64 27.56 60.25
N ARG A 376 -21.77 28.59 60.27
CA ARG A 376 -21.03 29.03 59.07
C ARG A 376 -20.18 27.90 58.49
N ASN A 377 -19.46 27.16 59.34
CA ASN A 377 -18.63 26.03 58.91
C ASN A 377 -19.47 24.92 58.27
N ILE A 378 -20.64 24.58 58.83
CA ILE A 378 -21.59 23.64 58.22
C ILE A 378 -22.02 24.12 56.82
N GLY A 379 -22.32 25.42 56.68
CA GLY A 379 -22.64 26.03 55.39
C GLY A 379 -21.51 25.85 54.36
N LEU A 380 -20.26 26.13 54.75
CA LEU A 380 -19.09 25.94 53.89
C LEU A 380 -18.88 24.47 53.50
N LEU A 381 -19.02 23.54 54.45
CA LEU A 381 -18.89 22.10 54.17
C LEU A 381 -19.98 21.60 53.21
N LYS A 382 -21.21 22.12 53.31
CA LYS A 382 -22.30 21.81 52.36
C LYS A 382 -21.99 22.32 50.95
N LEU A 383 -21.46 23.54 50.82
CA LEU A 383 -21.01 24.07 49.52
C LEU A 383 -19.87 23.23 48.92
N ALA A 384 -18.90 22.83 49.74
CA ALA A 384 -17.85 21.91 49.32
C ALA A 384 -18.41 20.56 48.87
N GLN A 385 -19.44 20.05 49.56
CA GLN A 385 -20.08 18.78 49.21
C GLN A 385 -20.76 18.83 47.83
N LEU A 386 -21.41 19.94 47.49
CA LEU A 386 -22.00 20.14 46.17
C LEU A 386 -20.92 20.14 45.08
N LYS A 387 -19.84 20.90 45.28
CA LYS A 387 -18.69 20.93 44.35
C LYS A 387 -18.06 19.56 44.14
N LEU A 388 -17.87 18.79 45.22
CA LEU A 388 -17.33 17.43 45.14
C LEU A 388 -18.24 16.49 44.34
N ARG A 389 -19.57 16.56 44.55
CA ARG A 389 -20.53 15.76 43.78
C ARG A 389 -20.50 16.10 42.29
N ASP A 390 -20.45 17.39 41.94
CA ASP A 390 -20.32 17.82 40.55
C ASP A 390 -19.02 17.30 39.93
N ASN A 391 -17.89 17.41 40.64
CA ASN A 391 -16.61 16.85 40.17
C ASN A 391 -16.70 15.33 39.94
N ILE A 392 -17.30 14.57 40.86
CA ILE A 392 -17.47 13.12 40.74
C ILE A 392 -18.31 12.76 39.52
N ARG A 393 -19.42 13.48 39.29
CA ARG A 393 -20.29 13.27 38.12
C ARG A 393 -19.52 13.53 36.83
N ASP A 394 -18.83 14.67 36.76
CA ASP A 394 -18.14 15.09 35.55
C ASP A 394 -16.98 14.13 35.22
N LYS A 395 -16.19 13.72 36.23
CA LYS A 395 -15.13 12.70 36.10
C LYS A 395 -15.68 11.35 35.65
N LYS A 396 -16.80 10.90 36.22
CA LYS A 396 -17.46 9.65 35.79
C LYS A 396 -17.87 9.73 34.32
N SER A 397 -18.52 10.83 33.91
CA SER A 397 -18.92 11.03 32.53
C SER A 397 -17.72 11.04 31.57
N ALA A 398 -16.60 11.67 31.95
CA ALA A 398 -15.38 11.67 31.14
C ALA A 398 -14.81 10.25 30.97
N ILE A 399 -14.75 9.46 32.05
CA ILE A 399 -14.31 8.06 32.01
C ILE A 399 -15.18 7.23 31.05
N ASP A 400 -16.50 7.38 31.12
CA ASP A 400 -17.44 6.63 30.28
C ASP A 400 -17.26 6.99 28.79
N ILE A 401 -17.05 8.28 28.49
CA ILE A 401 -16.80 8.78 27.14
C ILE A 401 -15.47 8.23 26.58
N ASP A 402 -14.37 8.37 27.32
CA ASP A 402 -13.05 7.88 26.87
C ASP A 402 -13.05 6.35 26.75
N SER A 403 -13.73 5.64 27.65
CA SER A 403 -13.92 4.19 27.57
C SER A 403 -14.69 3.78 26.31
N ASN A 404 -15.73 4.54 25.93
CA ASN A 404 -16.47 4.30 24.69
C ASN A 404 -15.57 4.48 23.46
N ILE A 405 -14.69 5.48 23.45
CA ILE A 405 -13.73 5.69 22.37
C ILE A 405 -12.79 4.49 22.23
N VAL A 406 -12.19 4.02 23.33
CA VAL A 406 -11.29 2.85 23.29
C VAL A 406 -12.03 1.60 22.78
N ARG A 407 -13.27 1.37 23.23
CA ARG A 407 -14.11 0.25 22.73
C ARG A 407 -14.43 0.40 21.25
N MET A 408 -14.76 1.60 20.80
CA MET A 408 -15.07 1.92 19.40
C MET A 408 -13.85 1.68 18.50
N ARG A 409 -12.67 2.16 18.92
CA ARG A 409 -11.39 1.93 18.24
C ARG A 409 -11.03 0.45 18.13
N ARG A 410 -11.20 -0.32 19.22
CA ARG A 410 -11.00 -1.77 19.21
C ARG A 410 -11.93 -2.49 18.24
N ARG A 411 -13.22 -2.14 18.21
CA ARG A 411 -14.20 -2.73 17.27
C ARG A 411 -13.84 -2.45 15.81
N LYS A 412 -13.35 -1.24 15.52
CA LYS A 412 -12.99 -0.78 14.17
C LYS A 412 -11.54 -1.09 13.76
N ALA A 413 -10.77 -1.79 14.59
CA ALA A 413 -9.35 -2.03 14.38
C ALA A 413 -9.01 -2.89 13.15
N ASN A 414 -9.92 -3.79 12.76
CA ASN A 414 -9.69 -4.74 11.67
C ASN A 414 -10.02 -4.20 10.26
N HIS A 415 -10.35 -2.91 10.12
CA HIS A 415 -10.70 -2.23 8.87
C HIS A 415 -11.80 -2.89 7.99
N ARG A 416 -12.48 -3.92 8.49
CA ARG A 416 -13.56 -4.64 7.78
C ARG A 416 -14.87 -3.86 7.74
N TRP A 417 -14.96 -2.80 8.51
CA TRP A 417 -16.11 -1.90 8.52
C TRP A 417 -16.11 -1.01 7.27
N VAL A 418 -17.30 -0.59 6.88
CA VAL A 418 -17.53 0.28 5.71
C VAL A 418 -17.70 1.71 6.21
N MET A 419 -17.05 2.66 5.53
CA MET A 419 -17.31 4.07 5.75
C MET A 419 -18.78 4.31 5.37
N GLY A 420 -19.63 4.70 6.32
CA GLY A 420 -21.01 5.05 6.01
C GLY A 420 -21.04 6.05 4.86
N GLN A 421 -21.98 5.93 3.92
CA GLN A 421 -22.11 6.85 2.80
C GLN A 421 -22.07 8.28 3.33
N ALA A 422 -21.01 9.01 2.96
CA ALA A 422 -21.06 10.46 3.00
C ALA A 422 -22.13 10.84 1.98
N TYR A 423 -23.31 11.19 2.48
CA TYR A 423 -24.32 11.89 1.69
C TYR A 423 -23.83 13.30 1.38
#